data_AF-A0A399SM48-F1
#
_entry.id   AF-A0A399SM48-F1
#
_cell.length_a   1.000
_cell.length_b   1.000
_cell.length_c   1.000
_cell.angle_alpha   90.00
_cell.angle_beta   90.00
_cell.angle_gamma   90.00
#
_symmetry.space_group_name_H-M   'P 1'
#
loop_
_entity.id
_entity.type
_entity.pdbx_description
1 polymer ?
#
loop_
_entity_poly.entity_id
_entity_poly.type
_entity_poly.pdbx_seq_one_letter_code
_entity_poly.pdbx_strand_id
1 'polypeptide(L)' 'MADAVDTALLVLTVVGLVGMMISFIRMSAYGMVDNRRPTRSMLVTAFACGAVGWGALLIGLFLP' A
#
# COMPACT_ATOMS: atom_id res chain seq x y z
N MET A 1 -12.89 13.60 18.44
CA MET A 1 -13.31 12.52 17.51
C MET A 1 -12.67 12.69 16.14
N ALA A 2 -12.62 13.91 15.57
CA ALA A 2 -11.86 14.21 14.35
C ALA A 2 -10.37 13.78 14.46
N ASP A 3 -9.67 14.17 15.54
CA ASP A 3 -8.25 13.81 15.74
C ASP A 3 -7.94 12.30 15.68
N ALA A 4 -8.83 11.47 16.22
CA ALA A 4 -8.62 10.02 16.24
C ALA A 4 -8.81 9.40 14.85
N VAL A 5 -9.74 9.95 14.07
CA VAL A 5 -10.00 9.51 12.69
C VAL A 5 -8.87 9.96 11.77
N ASP A 6 -8.41 11.21 11.89
CA ASP A 6 -7.28 11.72 11.12
C ASP A 6 -5.99 10.96 11.41
N THR A 7 -5.73 10.66 12.69
CA THR A 7 -4.59 9.82 13.08
C THR A 7 -4.70 8.42 12.48
N ALA A 8 -5.88 7.80 12.51
CA ALA A 8 -6.10 6.48 11.93
C ALA A 8 -5.92 6.49 10.40
N LEU A 9 -6.41 7.51 9.70
CA LEU A 9 -6.23 7.68 8.26
C LEU A 9 -4.77 7.91 7.88
N LEU A 10 -4.03 8.68 8.68
CA LEU A 10 -2.61 8.89 8.48
C LEU A 10 -1.83 7.58 8.67
N VAL A 11 -2.13 6.82 9.74
CA VAL A 11 -1.52 5.50 9.97
C VAL A 11 -1.84 4.53 8.82
N LEU A 12 -3.10 4.47 8.36
CA LEU A 12 -3.48 3.64 7.21
C LEU A 12 -2.75 4.02 5.93
N THR A 13 -2.55 5.32 5.70
CA THR A 13 -1.82 5.84 4.54
C THR A 13 -0.34 5.43 4.61
N VAL A 14 0.29 5.57 5.78
CA VAL A 14 1.69 5.15 6.01
C VAL A 14 1.83 3.64 5.82
N VAL A 15 0.94 2.84 6.41
CA VAL A 15 0.95 1.38 6.26
C VAL A 15 0.76 0.97 4.79
N GLY A 16 -0.15 1.62 4.07
CA GLY A 16 -0.37 1.39 2.64
C GLY A 16 0.87 1.69 1.80
N LEU A 17 1.54 2.82 2.05
CA LEU A 17 2.78 3.22 1.37
C LEU A 17 3.93 2.24 1.66
N VAL A 18 4.12 1.88 2.93
CA VAL A 18 5.17 0.93 3.34
C VAL A 18 4.90 -0.44 2.72
N GLY A 19 3.65 -0.91 2.73
CA GLY A 19 3.25 -2.17 2.09
C GLY A 19 3.46 -2.18 0.58
N MET A 20 3.16 -1.06 -0.10
CA MET A 20 3.50 -0.87 -1.53
C MET A 20 5.01 -0.94 -1.75
N MET A 21 5.80 -0.25 -0.94
CA MET A 21 7.26 -0.21 -1.06
C MET A 21 7.87 -1.61 -0.90
N ILE A 22 7.46 -2.36 0.13
CA ILE A 22 7.91 -3.73 0.35
C ILE A 22 7.53 -4.63 -0.83
N SER A 23 6.28 -4.53 -1.31
CA SER A 23 5.80 -5.31 -2.46
C SER A 23 6.58 -5.00 -3.74
N PHE A 24 6.89 -3.73 -3.96
CA PHE A 24 7.70 -3.26 -5.09
C PHE A 24 9.13 -3.82 -5.02
N ILE A 25 9.80 -3.70 -3.87
CA ILE A 25 11.14 -4.26 -3.66
C ILE A 25 11.12 -5.76 -3.93
N ARG A 26 10.10 -6.47 -3.42
CA ARG A 26 9.98 -7.91 -3.60
C ARG A 26 9.78 -8.27 -5.08
N MET A 27 8.94 -7.56 -5.84
CA MET A 27 8.79 -7.79 -7.27
C MET A 27 10.07 -7.53 -8.05
N SER A 28 10.77 -6.43 -7.76
CA SER A 28 12.04 -6.09 -8.38
C SER A 28 13.11 -7.14 -8.08
N ALA A 29 13.16 -7.65 -6.84
CA ALA A 29 14.06 -8.75 -6.48
C ALA A 29 13.74 -10.03 -7.24
N TYR A 30 12.46 -10.41 -7.40
CA TYR A 30 12.08 -11.58 -8.21
C TYR A 30 12.45 -11.42 -9.69
N GLY A 31 12.32 -10.21 -10.23
CA GLY A 31 12.70 -9.92 -11.62
C GLY A 31 14.21 -9.92 -11.83
N MET A 32 14.97 -9.34 -10.88
CA MET A 32 16.42 -9.16 -11.01
C MET A 32 17.24 -10.37 -10.55
N VAL A 33 16.86 -11.02 -9.45
CA VAL A 33 17.63 -12.11 -8.83
C VAL A 33 17.18 -13.46 -9.37
N ASP A 34 15.86 -13.69 -9.44
CA ASP A 34 15.33 -14.98 -9.85
C ASP A 34 15.05 -15.07 -11.36
N ASN A 35 15.10 -13.95 -12.09
CA ASN A 35 14.75 -13.83 -13.51
C ASN A 35 13.39 -14.46 -13.84
N ARG A 36 12.47 -14.43 -12.86
CA ARG A 36 11.13 -15.02 -12.92
C ARG A 36 10.09 -13.93 -13.01
N ARG A 37 8.94 -14.24 -13.62
CA ARG A 37 7.80 -13.34 -13.62
C ARG A 37 7.22 -13.22 -12.20
N PRO A 38 6.81 -12.02 -11.76
CA PRO A 38 6.16 -11.83 -10.47
C PRO A 38 4.90 -12.71 -10.38
N THR A 39 4.71 -13.35 -9.24
CA THR A 39 3.58 -14.26 -9.04
C THR A 39 2.28 -13.49 -8.85
N ARG A 40 1.14 -14.14 -9.15
CA ARG A 40 -0.18 -13.52 -9.01
C ARG A 40 -0.44 -13.03 -7.57
N SER A 41 0.06 -13.73 -6.56
CA SER A 41 -0.07 -13.33 -5.16
C SER A 41 0.69 -12.05 -4.82
N MET A 42 1.87 -11.82 -5.44
CA MET A 42 2.61 -10.56 -5.28
C MET A 42 1.86 -9.38 -5.89
N LEU A 43 1.26 -9.58 -7.07
CA LEU A 43 0.47 -8.53 -7.73
C LEU A 43 -0.76 -8.15 -6.90
N VAL A 44 -1.47 -9.14 -6.36
CA VAL A 44 -2.65 -8.92 -5.51
C VAL A 44 -2.27 -8.20 -4.21
N THR A 45 -1.15 -8.57 -3.58
CA THR A 45 -0.69 -7.90 -2.34
C THR A 45 -0.25 -6.47 -2.60
N ALA A 46 0.50 -6.21 -3.68
CA ALA A 46 0.85 -4.86 -4.08
C ALA A 46 -0.39 -4.00 -4.35
N PHE A 47 -1.38 -4.55 -5.07
CA PHE A 47 -2.63 -3.87 -5.37
C PHE A 47 -3.45 -3.59 -4.11
N ALA A 48 -3.54 -4.55 -3.18
CA ALA A 48 -4.25 -4.37 -1.92
C ALA A 48 -3.63 -3.27 -1.06
N CYS A 49 -2.30 -3.27 -0.89
CA CYS A 49 -1.60 -2.19 -0.16
C CYS A 49 -1.82 -0.83 -0.82
N GLY A 50 -1.80 -0.80 -2.15
CA GLY A 50 -2.10 0.41 -2.92
C GLY A 50 -3.52 0.92 -2.72
N ALA A 51 -4.51 0.04 -2.80
CA ALA A 51 -5.91 0.37 -2.58
C ALA A 51 -6.17 0.87 -1.16
N VAL A 52 -5.51 0.29 -0.14
CA VAL A 52 -5.63 0.74 1.26
C VAL A 52 -5.04 2.15 1.44
N GLY A 53 -3.81 2.38 0.95
CA GLY A 53 -3.17 3.69 1.07
C GLY A 53 -3.92 4.77 0.30
N TRP A 54 -4.35 4.47 -0.92
CA TRP A 54 -5.10 5.41 -1.75
C TRP A 54 -6.52 5.66 -1.22
N GLY A 55 -7.18 4.61 -0.71
CA GLY A 55 -8.49 4.72 -0.07
C GLY A 55 -8.46 5.59 1.19
N ALA A 56 -7.44 5.44 2.04
CA ALA A 56 -7.27 6.28 3.23
C ALA A 56 -7.08 7.76 2.86
N LEU A 57 -6.31 8.05 1.81
CA LEU A 57 -6.07 9.40 1.33
C LEU A 57 -7.34 10.04 0.75
N LEU A 58 -8.11 9.28 -0.03
CA LEU A 58 -9.42 9.74 -0.51
C LEU A 58 -10.38 10.03 0.66
N ILE A 59 -10.47 9.14 1.63
CA ILE A 59 -11.35 9.34 2.80
C ILE A 59 -10.93 10.61 3.55
N GLY A 60 -9.63 10.86 3.73
CA GLY A 60 -9.13 12.08 4.34
C GLY A 60 -9.42 13.37 3.54
N LEU A 61 -9.55 13.30 2.22
CA LEU A 61 -9.93 14.46 1.38
C LEU A 61 -11.42 14.82 1.48
N PHE A 62 -12.28 13.84 1.80
CA PHE A 62 -13.73 14.03 1.90
C PHE A 62 -14.23 14.12 3.34
N LEU A 63 -13.37 13.89 4.35
CA LEU A 63 -13.68 14.22 5.73
C LEU A 63 -13.47 15.73 5.96
N PRO A 64 -14.47 16.44 6.52
CA PRO A 64 -14.41 17.88 6.79
C PRO A 64 -13.55 18.23 8.02
#